data_AF-A0A0E4BWP2-F1
#
_entry.id   AF-A0A0E4BWP2-F1
#
_cell.length_a   1.000
_cell.length_b   1.000
_cell.length_c   1.000
_cell.angle_alpha   90.00
_cell.angle_beta   90.00
_cell.angle_gamma   90.00
#
_symmetry.space_group_name_H-M   'P 1'
#
loop_
_entity.id
_entity.type
_entity.pdbx_description
1 polymer ?
#
loop_
_entity_poly.entity_id
_entity_poly.type
_entity_poly.pdbx_seq_one_letter_code
_entity_poly.pdbx_strand_id
1 'polypeptide(L)'
;MGFPFDLTIDDIVIPETCPVLGIPLIRSGHPDSRPSLDRVKNELGYVKGNVNVISYLANRIKNNSTLDQLKKVVAYYEENIS
;
A
#
# COMPACT_ATOMS: atom_id res chain seq x y z
N MET A 1 -20.71 8.11 1.93
CA MET A 1 -20.09 8.92 3.00
C MET A 1 -18.67 9.26 2.57
N GLY A 2 -18.35 10.55 2.45
CA GLY A 2 -17.03 11.02 2.01
C GLY A 2 -16.01 10.91 3.13
N PHE A 3 -14.85 10.35 2.82
CA PHE A 3 -13.71 10.40 3.73
C PHE A 3 -13.11 11.81 3.75
N PRO A 4 -12.51 12.25 4.87
CA PRO A 4 -11.72 13.47 4.89
C PRO A 4 -10.61 13.40 3.83
N PHE A 5 -10.47 14.48 3.06
CA PHE A 5 -9.42 14.68 2.06
C PHE A 5 -8.67 15.95 2.45
N ASP A 6 -7.47 15.77 3.01
CA ASP A 6 -6.62 16.85 3.51
C ASP A 6 -5.17 16.64 3.06
N LEU A 7 -4.98 16.13 1.84
CA LEU A 7 -3.65 15.92 1.25
C LEU A 7 -3.34 17.02 0.24
N THR A 8 -2.15 17.58 0.37
CA THR A 8 -1.53 18.38 -0.68
C THR A 8 -0.56 17.54 -1.50
N ILE A 9 -0.20 18.00 -2.70
CA ILE A 9 0.80 17.30 -3.56
C ILE A 9 2.14 17.17 -2.83
N ASP A 10 2.50 18.17 -2.01
CA ASP A 10 3.74 18.20 -1.24
C ASP A 10 3.81 17.13 -0.15
N ASP A 11 2.66 16.58 0.27
CA ASP A 11 2.60 15.48 1.25
C ASP A 11 2.84 14.10 0.59
N ILE A 12 2.94 14.02 -0.74
CA ILE A 12 3.10 12.77 -1.49
C ILE A 12 4.55 12.60 -1.94
N VAL A 13 5.33 11.88 -1.13
CA VAL A 13 6.68 11.43 -1.50
C VAL A 13 6.60 10.11 -2.27
N ILE A 14 7.04 10.11 -3.53
CA ILE A 14 7.14 8.89 -4.36
C ILE A 14 8.58 8.35 -4.22
N PRO A 15 8.81 7.22 -3.51
CA PRO A 15 10.13 6.63 -3.42
C PRO A 15 10.52 5.96 -4.74
N GLU A 16 11.81 5.75 -4.98
CA GLU A 16 12.29 4.99 -6.15
C GLU A 16 11.97 3.50 -6.04
N THR A 17 11.86 2.99 -4.80
CA THR A 17 11.58 1.58 -4.50
C THR A 17 10.37 1.45 -3.59
N CYS A 18 9.54 0.44 -3.84
CA CYS A 18 8.40 0.09 -3.02
C CYS A 18 8.86 -0.30 -1.61
N PRO A 19 8.39 0.39 -0.55
CA PRO A 19 8.83 0.09 0.82
C PRO A 19 8.30 -1.24 1.36
N VAL A 20 7.29 -1.84 0.71
CA VAL A 20 6.68 -3.11 1.13
C VAL A 20 7.37 -4.31 0.47
N LEU A 21 7.65 -4.23 -0.83
CA LEU A 21 8.12 -5.37 -1.63
C LEU A 21 9.56 -5.22 -2.15
N GLY A 22 10.20 -4.05 -1.94
CA GLY A 22 11.57 -3.79 -2.41
C GLY A 22 11.73 -3.66 -3.93
N ILE A 23 10.64 -3.64 -4.70
CA ILE A 23 10.70 -3.53 -6.16
C ILE A 23 10.76 -2.07 -6.64
N PRO A 24 11.41 -1.76 -7.77
CA PRO A 24 11.42 -0.41 -8.34
C PRO A 24 10.01 0.11 -8.65
N LEU A 25 9.75 1.40 -8.41
CA LEU A 25 8.50 2.06 -8.79
C LEU A 25 8.66 2.74 -10.15
N ILE A 26 7.93 2.26 -11.16
CA ILE A 26 8.07 2.71 -12.55
C ILE A 26 6.69 3.09 -13.11
N ARG A 27 6.48 4.39 -13.36
CA ARG A 27 5.17 4.92 -13.84
C ARG A 27 4.73 4.32 -15.18
N SER A 28 5.67 4.14 -16.10
CA SER A 28 5.46 3.59 -17.45
C SER A 28 5.96 2.14 -17.59
N GLY A 29 6.11 1.44 -16.45
CA GLY A 29 6.58 0.06 -16.41
C GLY A 29 5.43 -0.95 -16.34
N HIS A 30 5.78 -2.16 -15.89
CA HIS A 30 4.82 -3.22 -15.63
C HIS A 30 3.73 -2.74 -14.65
N PRO A 31 2.44 -3.08 -14.84
CA PRO A 31 1.34 -2.61 -13.98
C PRO A 31 1.61 -2.77 -12.48
N ASP A 32 2.20 -3.89 -12.09
CA ASP A 32 2.52 -4.21 -10.69
C ASP A 32 3.62 -3.34 -10.06
N SER A 33 4.51 -2.74 -10.86
CA SER A 33 5.56 -1.82 -10.39
C SER A 33 5.13 -0.35 -10.44
N ARG A 34 3.91 -0.04 -10.89
CA ARG A 34 3.44 1.35 -10.92
C ARG A 34 3.21 1.85 -9.49
N PRO A 35 3.57 3.10 -9.18
CA PRO A 35 3.30 3.69 -7.87
C PRO A 35 1.78 3.82 -7.65
N SER A 36 1.34 3.53 -6.44
CA SER A 36 -0.04 3.58 -5.98
C SER A 36 -0.09 4.29 -4.63
N LEU A 37 -1.05 5.22 -4.48
CA LEU A 37 -1.29 5.89 -3.21
C LEU A 37 -2.12 4.97 -2.31
N ASP A 38 -1.49 4.45 -1.26
CA ASP A 38 -2.10 3.56 -0.28
C ASP A 38 -2.51 4.30 0.99
N ARG A 39 -3.64 3.91 1.56
CA ARG A 39 -4.09 4.36 2.89
C ARG A 39 -3.63 3.35 3.93
N VAL A 40 -2.68 3.71 4.79
CA VAL A 40 -2.12 2.82 5.81
C VAL A 40 -3.21 2.25 6.71
N LYS A 41 -4.12 3.11 7.18
CA LYS A 41 -5.38 2.73 7.82
C LYS A 41 -6.53 3.06 6.89
N ASN A 42 -7.20 2.03 6.39
CA ASN A 42 -8.32 2.17 5.45
C ASN A 42 -9.49 3.01 6.03
N GLU A 43 -9.64 3.02 7.35
CA GLU A 43 -10.72 3.70 8.08
C GLU A 43 -10.52 5.22 8.25
N LEU A 44 -9.30 5.74 8.10
CA LEU A 44 -9.00 7.15 8.39
C LEU A 44 -9.05 8.08 7.15
N GLY A 45 -9.30 7.55 5.96
CA GLY A 45 -9.32 8.36 4.74
C GLY A 45 -7.94 8.83 4.27
N TYR A 46 -7.93 9.82 3.37
CA TYR A 46 -6.71 10.39 2.77
C TYR A 46 -6.28 11.61 3.60
N VAL A 47 -5.64 11.34 4.73
CA VAL A 47 -5.15 12.36 5.67
C VAL A 47 -3.63 12.29 5.80
N LYS A 48 -3.02 13.44 6.12
CA LYS A 48 -1.57 13.56 6.33
C LYS A 48 -1.07 12.53 7.35
N GLY A 49 -0.02 11.79 7.01
CA GLY A 49 0.56 10.73 7.84
C GLY A 49 -0.18 9.38 7.79
N ASN A 50 -1.29 9.25 7.04
CA ASN A 50 -1.99 7.99 6.81
C ASN A 50 -1.85 7.48 5.37
N VAL A 51 -1.00 8.11 4.56
CA VAL A 51 -0.80 7.72 3.17
C VAL A 51 0.66 7.43 2.87
N ASN A 52 0.88 6.40 2.06
CA ASN A 52 2.19 6.02 1.56
C ASN A 52 2.10 5.73 0.06
N VAL A 53 3.20 5.94 -0.65
CA VAL A 53 3.31 5.48 -2.04
C VAL A 53 3.98 4.11 -2.04
N ILE A 54 3.24 3.09 -2.48
CA ILE A 54 3.70 1.71 -2.61
C ILE A 54 3.48 1.22 -4.04
N SER A 55 3.98 0.03 -4.37
CA SER A 55 3.71 -0.56 -5.69
C SER A 55 2.25 -1.00 -5.81
N TYR A 56 1.71 -0.98 -7.03
CA TYR A 56 0.35 -1.45 -7.30
C TYR A 56 0.14 -2.91 -6.87
N LEU A 57 1.17 -3.75 -6.99
CA LEU A 57 1.13 -5.12 -6.45
C LEU A 57 1.00 -5.14 -4.92
N ALA A 58 1.78 -4.33 -4.20
CA ALA A 58 1.68 -4.26 -2.74
C ALA A 58 0.29 -3.78 -2.31
N ASN A 59 -0.24 -2.76 -3.01
CA ASN A 59 -1.60 -2.27 -2.76
C ASN A 59 -2.67 -3.33 -3.06
N ARG A 60 -2.49 -4.15 -4.10
CA ARG A 60 -3.39 -5.28 -4.40
C ARG A 60 -3.31 -6.40 -3.37
N ILE A 61 -2.13 -6.72 -2.86
CA ILE A 61 -1.95 -7.70 -1.78
C ILE A 61 -2.66 -7.23 -0.51
N LYS A 62 -2.47 -5.95 -0.14
CA LYS A 62 -3.14 -5.33 1.00
C LYS A 62 -4.66 -5.23 0.79
N ASN A 63 -5.10 -4.78 -0.37
CA ASN A 63 -6.50 -4.53 -0.71
C ASN A 63 -7.23 -3.79 0.44
N ASN A 64 -8.46 -4.20 0.77
CA ASN A 64 -9.23 -3.73 1.92
C ASN A 64 -8.98 -4.54 3.19
N SER A 65 -7.88 -5.29 3.28
CA SER A 65 -7.60 -6.12 4.44
C SER A 65 -7.23 -5.29 5.67
N THR A 66 -7.61 -5.80 6.84
CA THR A 66 -7.10 -5.33 8.13
C THR A 66 -5.73 -5.98 8.41
N LEU A 67 -4.96 -5.40 9.33
CA LEU A 67 -3.70 -5.98 9.76
C LEU A 67 -3.87 -7.41 10.32
N ASP A 68 -4.97 -7.67 11.04
CA ASP A 68 -5.29 -9.00 11.58
C ASP A 68 -5.50 -10.02 10.44
N GLN A 69 -6.23 -9.64 9.39
CA GLN A 69 -6.42 -10.50 8.22
C GLN A 69 -5.09 -10.78 7.52
N LEU A 70 -4.24 -9.78 7.32
CA LEU A 70 -2.92 -9.97 6.71
C LEU A 70 -2.04 -10.92 7.54
N LYS A 71 -2.04 -10.79 8.87
CA LYS A 71 -1.32 -11.70 9.77
C LYS A 71 -1.79 -13.15 9.64
N LYS A 72 -3.10 -13.38 9.51
CA LYS A 72 -3.67 -14.72 9.30
C LYS A 72 -3.24 -15.34 7.97
N VAL A 73 -3.17 -14.53 6.90
CA VAL A 73 -2.64 -15.00 5.60
C VAL A 73 -1.17 -15.41 5.73
N VAL A 74 -0.35 -14.59 6.42
CA VAL A 74 1.06 -14.92 6.68
C VAL A 74 1.18 -16.24 7.45
N ALA A 75 0.48 -16.38 8.58
CA ALA A 75 0.52 -17.59 9.40
C ALA A 75 0.14 -18.85 8.61
N TYR A 76 -0.92 -18.78 7.80
CA TYR A 76 -1.33 -19.90 6.95
C TYR A 76 -0.20 -20.34 6.00
N TYR A 77 0.47 -19.40 5.34
CA TYR A 77 1.54 -19.74 4.41
C TYR A 77 2.83 -20.20 5.11
N GLU A 78 3.16 -19.64 6.27
CA GLU A 78 4.30 -20.11 7.08
C GLU A 78 4.12 -21.58 7.50
N GLU A 79 2.90 -22.00 7.83
CA GLU A 79 2.58 -23.38 8.20
C GLU A 79 2.55 -24.36 7.00
N ASN A 80 2.28 -23.88 5.79
CA ASN A 80 2.01 -24.72 4.62
C ASN A 80 3.11 -24.66 3.54
N ILE A 81 4.11 -23.77 3.68
CA ILE A 81 5.25 -23.64 2.78
C ILE A 81 6.55 -24.14 3.44
N SER A 82 6.53 -24.52 4.74
CA SER A 82 7.69 -25.12 5.42
C SER A 82 7.99 -26.55 4.97
#